data_AF-A0A858RI55-F1
#
_entry.id   AF-A0A858RI55-F1
#
_cell.length_a   1.000
_cell.length_b   1.000
_cell.length_c   1.000
_cell.angle_alpha   90.00
_cell.angle_beta   90.00
_cell.angle_gamma   90.00
#
_symmetry.space_group_name_H-M   'P 1'
#
loop_
_entity.id
_entity.type
_entity.pdbx_description
1 polymer ?
#
loop_
_entity_poly.entity_id
_entity_poly.type
_entity_poly.pdbx_seq_one_letter_code
_entity_poly.pdbx_strand_id
1 'polypeptide(L)'
;MIRETLERMQRLLFAFVLFVPSILAAHPGHYHPGEEDEFDQLRADYFHLHGYLEIGLAAVALVAIGLLHFHSSRKVKIGAAIAFSSSVALIVAF
;
A
#
# COMPACT_ATOMS: atom_id res chain seq x y z
N MET A 1 1.81 3.09 -32.06
CA MET A 1 3.08 2.63 -31.45
C MET A 1 3.35 3.27 -30.09
N ILE A 2 3.62 4.58 -29.97
CA ILE A 2 3.97 5.23 -28.68
C ILE A 2 2.88 5.07 -27.59
N ARG A 3 1.60 5.19 -27.96
CA ARG A 3 0.47 5.07 -27.03
C ARG A 3 0.31 3.66 -26.45
N GLU A 4 0.52 2.62 -27.26
CA GLU A 4 0.49 1.23 -26.82
C GLU A 4 1.63 0.90 -25.85
N THR A 5 2.82 1.46 -26.09
CA THR A 5 3.97 1.31 -25.19
C THR A 5 3.68 1.94 -23.84
N LEU A 6 3.10 3.15 -23.82
CA LEU A 6 2.68 3.83 -22.59
C LEU A 6 1.63 3.04 -21.81
N GLU A 7 0.61 2.51 -22.48
CA GLU A 7 -0.43 1.70 -21.84
C GLU A 7 0.13 0.39 -21.26
N ARG A 8 1.07 -0.27 -21.95
CA ARG A 8 1.78 -1.44 -21.41
C ARG A 8 2.61 -1.09 -20.18
N MET A 9 3.37 0.01 -20.23
CA MET A 9 4.18 0.45 -19.09
C MET A 9 3.30 0.80 -17.89
N GLN A 10 2.15 1.45 -18.09
CA GLN A 10 1.19 1.72 -17.02
C GLN A 10 0.66 0.42 -16.38
N ARG A 11 0.30 -0.58 -17.19
CA ARG A 11 -0.18 -1.88 -16.68
C ARG A 11 0.90 -2.61 -15.89
N LEU A 12 2.15 -2.61 -16.38
CA LEU A 12 3.28 -3.20 -15.68
C LEU A 12 3.61 -2.47 -14.38
N LEU A 13 3.53 -1.13 -14.38
CA LEU A 13 3.72 -0.32 -13.18
C LEU A 13 2.62 -0.62 -12.15
N PHE A 14 1.37 -0.70 -12.57
CA PHE A 14 0.25 -1.09 -11.70
C PHE A 14 0.45 -2.50 -11.15
N ALA A 15 0.83 -3.46 -11.99
CA ALA A 15 1.11 -4.82 -11.56
C ALA A 15 2.25 -4.86 -10.53
N PHE A 16 3.32 -4.08 -10.73
CA PHE A 16 4.45 -4.01 -9.81
C PHE A 16 4.08 -3.36 -8.48
N VAL A 17 3.33 -2.24 -8.54
CA VAL A 17 2.82 -1.52 -7.36
C VAL A 17 1.83 -2.35 -6.55
N LEU A 18 1.12 -3.31 -7.16
CA LEU A 18 0.24 -4.23 -6.43
C LEU A 18 0.98 -5.49 -5.96
N PHE A 19 1.92 -5.99 -6.76
CA PHE A 19 2.64 -7.24 -6.50
C PHE A 19 3.66 -7.11 -5.38
N VAL A 20 4.48 -6.05 -5.38
CA VAL A 20 5.51 -5.87 -4.34
C VAL A 20 4.88 -5.75 -2.96
N PRO A 21 3.80 -4.97 -2.77
CA PRO A 21 3.13 -4.97 -1.50
C PRO A 21 2.47 -6.30 -1.15
N SER A 22 1.96 -7.04 -2.12
CA SER A 22 1.37 -8.36 -1.85
C SER A 22 2.41 -9.37 -1.35
N ILE A 23 3.63 -9.34 -1.88
CA ILE A 23 4.74 -10.21 -1.43
C ILE A 23 5.21 -9.80 -0.03
N LEU A 24 5.35 -8.49 0.22
CA LEU A 24 5.73 -8.00 1.55
C LEU A 24 4.64 -8.30 2.61
N ALA A 25 3.37 -8.33 2.20
CA ALA A 25 2.24 -8.74 3.03
C ALA A 25 2.16 -10.25 3.27
N ALA A 26 2.65 -11.07 2.32
CA ALA A 26 2.45 -12.51 2.30
C ALA A 26 3.21 -13.26 3.41
N HIS A 27 4.00 -12.57 4.24
CA HIS A 27 4.68 -13.20 5.37
C HIS A 27 4.80 -12.27 6.58
N PRO A 28 3.80 -12.23 7.48
CA PRO A 28 4.10 -12.08 8.89
C PRO A 28 4.78 -13.38 9.29
N GLY A 29 6.08 -13.34 9.63
CA GLY A 29 6.68 -14.45 10.36
C GLY A 29 5.78 -14.71 11.56
N HIS A 30 5.16 -15.89 11.64
CA HIS A 30 4.46 -16.27 12.85
C HIS A 30 5.56 -16.52 13.86
N TYR A 31 5.53 -15.80 14.98
CA TYR A 31 6.50 -16.00 16.04
C TYR A 31 6.55 -17.48 16.44
N HIS A 32 7.73 -18.10 16.33
CA HIS A 32 8.01 -19.44 16.82
C HIS A 32 8.74 -19.32 18.16
N PRO A 33 8.09 -19.64 19.30
CA PRO A 33 8.75 -19.57 20.60
C PRO A 33 9.97 -20.51 20.63
N GLY A 34 11.17 -19.97 20.80
CA GLY A 34 12.44 -20.72 20.85
C GLY A 34 13.40 -20.49 19.68
N GLU A 35 12.99 -19.75 18.64
CA GLU A 35 13.86 -19.25 17.57
C GLU A 35 14.08 -17.75 17.78
N GLU A 36 14.93 -17.38 18.75
CA GLU A 36 15.25 -15.98 19.07
C GLU A 36 16.22 -15.40 18.03
N ASP A 37 15.69 -14.98 16.86
CA ASP A 37 16.34 -13.95 16.05
C ASP A 37 15.77 -12.58 16.50
N GLU A 38 16.63 -11.71 17.02
CA GLU A 38 16.27 -10.35 17.42
C GLU A 38 15.56 -9.58 16.29
N PHE A 39 15.84 -9.94 15.03
CA PHE A 39 15.17 -9.40 13.85
C PHE A 39 13.71 -9.87 13.71
N ASP A 40 13.40 -11.11 14.07
CA ASP A 40 12.04 -11.65 14.03
C ASP A 40 11.18 -11.08 15.16
N GLN A 41 11.76 -10.80 16.33
CA GLN A 41 11.05 -10.10 17.41
C GLN A 41 10.77 -8.65 17.05
N LEU A 42 11.74 -7.93 16.46
CA LEU A 42 11.53 -6.57 15.96
C LEU A 42 10.48 -6.55 14.83
N ARG A 43 10.46 -7.57 13.97
CA ARG A 43 9.47 -7.71 12.91
C ARG A 43 8.08 -8.04 13.46
N ALA A 44 7.99 -8.94 14.42
CA ALA A 44 6.75 -9.31 15.10
C ALA A 44 6.22 -8.19 16.00
N ASP A 45 7.06 -7.33 16.58
CA ASP A 45 6.58 -6.22 17.40
C ASP A 45 6.32 -4.96 16.56
N TYR A 46 7.14 -4.63 15.56
CA TYR A 46 6.93 -3.39 14.80
C TYR A 46 5.93 -3.56 13.63
N PHE A 47 6.03 -4.64 12.85
CA PHE A 47 5.15 -4.85 11.69
C PHE A 47 3.84 -5.57 12.03
N HIS A 48 3.73 -6.20 13.21
CA HIS A 48 2.48 -6.80 13.68
C HIS A 48 1.69 -5.85 14.58
N LEU A 49 2.35 -4.98 15.35
CA LEU A 49 1.69 -4.02 16.26
C LEU A 49 1.34 -2.68 15.60
N HIS A 50 2.01 -2.32 14.48
CA HIS A 50 1.65 -1.18 13.61
C HIS A 50 1.35 -1.59 12.17
N GLY A 51 0.99 -2.87 12.01
CA GLY A 51 0.44 -3.54 10.84
C GLY A 51 0.88 -3.03 9.47
N TYR A 52 1.39 -3.97 8.68
CA TYR A 52 1.54 -3.82 7.24
C TYR A 52 0.32 -3.15 6.55
N LEU A 53 -0.88 -3.37 7.10
CA LEU A 53 -2.11 -2.73 6.69
C LEU A 53 -2.08 -1.20 6.87
N GLU A 54 -1.70 -0.68 8.03
CA GLU A 54 -1.65 0.75 8.37
C GLU A 54 -0.63 1.47 7.50
N ILE A 55 0.54 0.86 7.29
CA ILE A 55 1.56 1.36 6.35
C ILE A 55 0.99 1.41 4.92
N GLY A 56 0.29 0.35 4.51
CA GLY A 56 -0.39 0.28 3.21
C GLY A 56 -1.46 1.35 3.06
N LEU A 57 -2.30 1.55 4.08
CA LEU A 57 -3.35 2.57 4.10
C LEU A 57 -2.76 3.98 4.05
N ALA A 58 -1.66 4.25 4.78
CA ALA A 58 -0.95 5.52 4.73
C ALA A 58 -0.37 5.79 3.33
N ALA A 59 0.22 4.78 2.69
CA ALA A 59 0.73 4.89 1.33
C ALA A 59 -0.39 5.18 0.32
N VAL A 60 -1.53 4.49 0.43
CA VAL A 60 -2.72 4.75 -0.41
C VAL A 60 -3.23 6.17 -0.20
N ALA A 61 -3.29 6.66 1.04
CA ALA A 61 -3.71 8.02 1.34
C ALA A 61 -2.81 9.07 0.67
N LEU A 62 -1.48 8.89 0.73
CA LEU A 62 -0.52 9.80 0.10
C LEU A 62 -0.63 9.80 -1.43
N VAL A 63 -0.76 8.62 -2.06
CA VAL A 63 -0.96 8.51 -3.52
C VAL A 63 -2.27 9.18 -3.94
N ALA A 64 -3.34 9.01 -3.16
CA ALA A 64 -4.63 9.63 -3.41
C ALA A 64 -4.56 11.16 -3.35
N ILE A 65 -3.80 11.75 -2.42
CA ILE A 65 -3.53 13.21 -2.39
C ILE A 65 -2.84 13.65 -3.69
N GLY A 66 -1.82 12.91 -4.14
CA GLY A 66 -1.15 13.20 -5.40
C GLY A 66 -2.11 13.18 -6.60
N LEU A 67 -2.99 12.18 -6.67
CA LEU A 67 -4.00 12.08 -7.74
C LEU A 67 -5.05 13.21 -7.68
N LEU A 68 -5.44 13.65 -6.48
CA LEU A 68 -6.36 14.78 -6.31
C LEU A 68 -5.76 16.09 -6.87
N HIS A 69 -4.48 16.31 -6.62
CA HIS A 69 -3.79 17.55 -6.98
C HIS A 69 -3.36 17.56 -8.45
N PHE A 70 -2.75 16.48 -8.93
CA PHE A 70 -2.06 16.46 -10.23
C PHE A 70 -2.86 15.85 -11.38
N HIS A 71 -3.89 15.03 -11.12
CA HIS A 71 -4.63 14.39 -12.20
C HIS A 71 -5.71 15.33 -12.78
N SER A 72 -5.93 15.35 -14.09
CA SER A 72 -6.92 16.25 -14.71
C SER A 72 -8.35 15.68 -14.72
N SER A 73 -8.50 14.36 -14.81
CA SER A 73 -9.82 13.71 -14.86
C SER A 73 -10.58 13.79 -13.54
N ARG A 74 -11.79 14.37 -13.58
CA ARG A 74 -12.73 14.44 -12.44
C ARG A 74 -13.08 13.05 -11.88
N LYS A 75 -13.20 12.03 -12.73
CA LYS A 75 -13.51 10.65 -12.29
C LYS A 75 -12.40 10.08 -11.40
N VAL A 76 -11.14 10.31 -11.79
CA VAL A 76 -9.97 9.87 -11.01
C VAL A 76 -9.88 10.64 -9.70
N LYS A 77 -10.16 11.95 -9.70
CA LYS A 77 -10.20 12.76 -8.47
C LYS A 77 -11.25 12.26 -7.48
N ILE A 78 -12.45 11.91 -7.95
CA ILE A 78 -13.50 11.34 -7.08
C ILE A 78 -13.04 10.02 -6.48
N GLY A 79 -12.47 9.12 -7.30
CA GLY A 79 -11.91 7.86 -6.81
C GLY A 79 -10.80 8.06 -5.78
N ALA A 80 -9.91 9.03 -6.02
CA ALA A 80 -8.86 9.40 -5.09
C ALA A 80 -9.41 9.97 -3.77
N ALA A 81 -10.43 10.84 -3.81
CA ALA A 81 -11.08 11.36 -2.60
C ALA A 81 -11.67 10.24 -1.73
N ILE A 82 -12.32 9.25 -2.35
CA ILE A 82 -12.87 8.09 -1.66
C ILE A 82 -11.74 7.25 -1.06
N ALA A 83 -10.72 6.88 -1.86
CA ALA A 83 -9.59 6.08 -1.40
C ALA A 83 -8.84 6.74 -0.23
N PHE A 84 -8.62 8.06 -0.30
CA PHE A 84 -8.05 8.83 0.79
C PHE A 84 -8.91 8.75 2.05
N SER A 85 -10.19 9.08 1.93
CA SER A 85 -11.11 9.15 3.08
C SER A 85 -11.26 7.79 3.76
N SER A 86 -11.41 6.71 2.97
CA SER A 86 -11.49 5.34 3.49
C SER A 86 -10.19 4.90 4.16
N SER A 87 -9.03 5.27 3.61
CA SER A 87 -7.74 4.90 4.20
C SER A 87 -7.53 5.58 5.55
N VAL A 88 -7.82 6.89 5.63
CA VAL A 88 -7.75 7.64 6.90
C VAL A 88 -8.76 7.10 7.91
N ALA A 89 -10.00 6.83 7.49
CA ALA A 89 -11.02 6.28 8.37
C ALA A 89 -10.63 4.90 8.94
N LEU A 90 -10.03 4.03 8.12
CA LEU A 90 -9.55 2.74 8.56
C LEU A 90 -8.35 2.87 9.52
N ILE A 91 -7.38 3.74 9.23
CA ILE A 91 -6.25 4.00 10.13
C ILE A 91 -6.73 4.50 11.50
N VAL A 92 -7.75 5.36 11.55
CA VAL A 92 -8.32 5.89 12.80
C VAL A 92 -9.18 4.86 13.55
N ALA A 93 -9.69 3.86 12.86
CA ALA A 93 -10.57 2.84 13.44
C ALA A 93 -9.82 1.70 14.15
N PHE A 94 -8.51 1.56 13.90
CA PHE A 94 -7.62 0.65 14.61
C PHE A 94 -6.94 1.38 15.77
#